data_AF-A0A1M4DXU6-F1
#
_entry.id   AF-A0A1M4DXU6-F1
#
_cell.length_a   1.000
_cell.length_b   1.000
_cell.length_c   1.000
_cell.angle_alpha   90.00
_cell.angle_beta   90.00
_cell.angle_gamma   90.00
#
_symmetry.space_group_name_H-M   'P 1'
#
loop_
_entity.id
_entity.type
_entity.pdbx_description
1 polymer ?
#
loop_
_entity_poly.entity_id
_entity_poly.type
_entity_poly.pdbx_seq_one_letter_code
_entity_poly.pdbx_strand_id
1 'polypeptide(L)' 'MKTVNCPRCHHELDEGPIMYRCANCCRAVYAADLENEYVPAQPVAA' A
#
# COMPACT_ATOMS: atom_id res chain seq x y z
N MET A 1 10.07 -5.30 -3.68
CA MET A 1 8.79 -4.56 -3.69
C MET A 1 8.06 -4.95 -2.42
N LYS A 2 7.70 -3.99 -1.56
CA LYS A 2 7.01 -4.27 -0.30
C LYS A 2 5.52 -4.45 -0.64
N THR A 3 5.01 -5.66 -0.50
CA THR A 3 3.59 -5.95 -0.72
C THR A 3 2.80 -5.54 0.51
N VAL A 4 1.65 -4.90 0.28
CA VAL A 4 0.78 -4.37 1.33
C VAL A 4 -0.41 -5.32 1.46
N ASN A 5 -0.73 -5.72 2.69
CA ASN A 5 -1.82 -6.68 2.94
C ASN A 5 -3.04 -5.98 3.53
N CYS A 6 -4.23 -6.42 3.12
CA CYS A 6 -5.48 -5.90 3.65
C CYS A 6 -5.61 -6.22 5.15
N PRO A 7 -5.89 -5.24 6.03
CA PRO A 7 -5.99 -5.49 7.47
C PRO A 7 -7.19 -6.36 7.88
N ARG A 8 -8.10 -6.67 6.95
CA ARG A 8 -9.30 -7.50 7.23
C ARG A 8 -9.14 -8.94 6.79
N CYS A 9 -8.68 -9.16 5.57
CA CYS A 9 -8.59 -10.50 4.97
C CYS A 9 -7.16 -10.92 4.62
N HIS A 10 -6.17 -10.07 4.91
CA HIS A 10 -4.74 -10.29 4.70
C HIS A 10 -4.34 -10.58 3.25
N HIS A 11 -5.27 -10.42 2.31
CA HIS A 11 -5.01 -10.53 0.88
C HIS A 11 -4.19 -9.34 0.40
N GLU A 12 -3.41 -9.53 -0.65
CA GLU A 12 -2.64 -8.44 -1.26
C GLU A 12 -3.58 -7.34 -1.74
N LEU A 13 -3.13 -6.11 -1.51
CA LEU A 13 -3.78 -4.89 -1.92
C LEU A 13 -3.17 -4.44 -3.25
N ASP A 14 -4.02 -4.08 -4.21
CA ASP A 14 -3.56 -3.50 -5.47
C ASP A 14 -2.94 -2.12 -5.20
N GLU A 15 -1.74 -1.90 -5.74
CA GLU A 15 -0.92 -0.72 -5.49
C GLU A 15 -1.54 0.55 -6.06
N GLY A 16 -1.75 1.54 -5.20
CA GLY A 16 -2.23 2.87 -5.55
C GLY A 16 -1.57 3.94 -4.68
N PRO A 17 -1.27 5.14 -5.23
CA PRO A 17 -0.46 6.14 -4.52
C PRO A 17 -1.14 6.76 -3.30
N ILE A 18 -2.47 6.69 -3.21
CA ILE A 18 -3.27 7.34 -2.17
C ILE A 18 -4.17 6.32 -1.46
N MET A 19 -4.79 5.44 -2.25
CA MET A 19 -5.68 4.39 -1.79
C MET A 19 -5.34 3.08 -2.46
N TYR A 20 -5.40 2.04 -1.66
CA TYR A 20 -5.28 0.65 -2.07
C TYR A 20 -6.66 0.01 -2.08
N ARG A 21 -6.91 -0.89 -3.02
CA ARG A 21 -8.18 -1.62 -3.09
C ARG A 21 -7.89 -3.11 -3.00
N CYS A 22 -8.62 -3.79 -2.12
CA CYS A 22 -8.47 -5.24 -2.00
C CYS A 22 -9.38 -5.94 -3.00
N ALA A 23 -8.82 -6.74 -3.91
CA ALA A 23 -9.60 -7.51 -4.88
C ALA A 23 -10.54 -8.55 -4.23
N ASN A 24 -10.20 -9.04 -3.02
CA ASN A 24 -10.98 -10.08 -2.34
C ASN A 24 -12.17 -9.51 -1.55
N CYS A 25 -11.94 -8.48 -0.73
CA CYS A 25 -13.01 -7.91 0.12
C CYS A 25 -13.58 -6.57 -0.39
N CYS A 26 -13.12 -6.12 -1.56
CA CYS A 26 -13.51 -4.86 -2.21
C CYS A 26 -13.30 -3.59 -1.36
N ARG A 27 -12.54 -3.70 -0.27
CA ARG A 27 -12.33 -2.61 0.67
C ARG A 27 -11.26 -1.65 0.16
N ALA A 28 -11.54 -0.36 0.27
CA ALA A 28 -10.56 0.69 0.12
C ALA A 28 -9.82 0.89 1.44
N VAL A 29 -8.49 1.00 1.37
CA VAL A 29 -7.59 1.26 2.49
C VAL A 29 -6.72 2.45 2.10
N TYR A 30 -6.66 3.49 2.91
CA TYR A 30 -5.79 4.62 2.61
C TYR A 30 -4.33 4.26 2.89
N ALA A 31 -3.42 4.82 2.10
CA ALA A 31 -1.99 4.67 2.33
C ALA A 31 -1.56 5.13 3.74
N ALA A 32 -2.26 6.12 4.31
CA ALA A 32 -2.00 6.63 5.65
C ALA A 32 -2.42 5.68 6.79
N ASP A 33 -3.39 4.79 6.54
CA ASP A 33 -3.80 3.76 7.51
C ASP A 33 -2.87 2.54 7.51
N LEU A 34 -2.02 2.42 6.48
CA LEU A 34 -1.03 1.38 6.38
C LEU A 34 0.25 1.86 7.04
N GLU A 35 0.90 1.01 7.83
CA GLU A 35 2.25 1.23 8.36
C GLU A 35 3.30 1.11 7.24
N ASN A 36 3.06 1.79 6.12
CA ASN A 36 4.03 1.95 5.08
C ASN A 36 4.81 3.22 5.35
N GLU A 37 5.90 3.07 6.10
CA GLU A 37 6.90 4.12 6.21
C GLU A 37 7.30 4.54 4.79
N TYR A 38 6.94 5.76 4.40
CA TYR A 38 7.30 6.31 3.11
C TYR A 38 8.81 6.52 3.11
N VAL A 39 9.54 5.57 2.52
CA VAL A 39 10.98 5.72 2.28
C VAL A 39 11.11 6.40 0.93
N PRO A 40 11.46 7.70 0.86
CA PRO A 40 11.76 8.31 -0.43
C PRO A 40 12.87 7.50 -1.09
N ALA A 41 12.66 7.10 -2.34
CA ALA A 41 13.73 6.52 -3.14
C ALA A 41 14.89 7.50 -3.09
N GLN A 42 16.06 7.01 -2.65
CA GLN A 42 17.23 7.85 -2.42
C GLN A 42 17.44 8.77 -3.63
N PRO A 43 17.65 10.08 -3.43
CA PRO A 43 17.80 10.99 -4.55
C PRO A 43 18.95 10.49 -5.42
N VAL A 44 18.65 10.19 -6.69
CA VAL A 44 19.69 9.89 -7.67
C VAL A 44 20.52 11.16 -7.82
N ALA A 45 21.76 11.11 -7.31
CA ALA A 45 22.71 12.19 -7.50
C ALA A 45 22.98 12.33 -9.01
N ALA A 46 22.77 13.54 -9.53
CA ALA A 46 23.05 13.92 -10.91
C ALA A 46 24.54 14.27 -11.09
#